data_AF-A0A368G781-F1
#
_entry.id   AF-A0A368G781-F1
#
_cell.length_a   1.000
_cell.length_b   1.000
_cell.length_c   1.000
_cell.angle_alpha   90.00
_cell.angle_beta   90.00
_cell.angle_gamma   90.00
#
_symmetry.space_group_name_H-M   'P 1'
#
loop_
_entity.id
_entity.type
_entity.pdbx_description
1 polymer ?
#
loop_
_entity_poly.entity_id
_entity_poly.type
_entity_poly.pdbx_seq_one_letter_code
_entity_poly.pdbx_strand_id
1 'polypeptide(L)'
;MFDKAKQLCISFAEESGFVLNRQKITIINMENTAVYGKDTGVLLTPKLIFSSVLTHEMIHSMNIGHSYSDRKIRVFPYSSPGEYDDKYDLMSTANAHMRLSTYGLGGPGLNGPHLDYLGWLPQNRMVYFGRDGRNNYTLRLSSLSVPHRLTIGWLLVMIPYDRDDPGNVYTIEYRTPVGNDAGIKQGAVVIHKVHRIGVSYYSTLMTHERGEYNELTAGTEWLQFLDINVDGGFQYIRVKVERVHGKSHSADLKIATTFRPNTEYLTKNAPIQSREQKVNSKINMKKTFGQNECKNGRVWRAIDAYDYVCVEPHRVDQVMDTVASMDEDDDGCDDHYVHRNAFQGDKACVSEDERALIHKENAESHRHLRNYAFFNGADSVGL
;
A
#
# COMPACT_ATOMS: atom_id res chain seq x y z
N MET A 1 -19.78 -27.27 -4.64
CA MET A 1 -20.61 -27.56 -5.84
C MET A 1 -20.07 -26.82 -7.06
N PHE A 2 -19.82 -25.51 -6.95
CA PHE A 2 -19.30 -24.66 -8.03
C PHE A 2 -17.94 -25.10 -8.62
N ASP A 3 -16.99 -25.50 -7.78
CA ASP A 3 -15.68 -26.02 -8.26
C ASP A 3 -15.82 -27.27 -9.14
N LYS A 4 -16.76 -28.16 -8.81
CA LYS A 4 -16.98 -29.39 -9.59
C LYS A 4 -17.61 -29.08 -10.96
N ALA A 5 -18.57 -28.16 -11.02
CA ALA A 5 -19.16 -27.71 -12.28
C ALA A 5 -18.09 -27.07 -13.18
N LYS A 6 -17.24 -26.23 -12.59
CA LYS A 6 -16.09 -25.62 -13.28
C LYS A 6 -15.10 -26.66 -13.81
N GLN A 7 -14.71 -27.63 -12.98
CA GLN A 7 -13.82 -28.73 -13.39
C GLN A 7 -14.41 -29.50 -14.57
N LEU A 8 -15.69 -29.85 -14.54
CA LEU A 8 -16.36 -30.55 -15.65
C LEU A 8 -16.34 -29.73 -16.94
N CYS A 9 -16.59 -28.42 -16.89
CA CYS A 9 -16.48 -27.55 -18.06
C CYS A 9 -15.06 -27.51 -18.64
N ILE A 10 -14.05 -27.47 -17.77
CA ILE A 10 -12.65 -27.48 -18.17
C ILE A 10 -12.28 -28.82 -18.81
N SER A 11 -12.62 -29.94 -18.17
CA SER A 11 -12.37 -31.28 -18.69
C SER A 11 -13.04 -31.51 -20.05
N PHE A 12 -14.30 -31.09 -20.21
CA PHE A 12 -15.02 -31.21 -21.48
C PHE A 12 -14.32 -30.44 -22.61
N ALA A 13 -13.82 -29.23 -22.34
CA ALA A 13 -13.07 -28.45 -23.31
C ALA A 13 -11.72 -29.10 -23.67
N GLU A 14 -10.99 -29.61 -22.69
CA GLU A 14 -9.72 -30.33 -22.92
C GLU A 14 -9.94 -31.63 -23.71
N GLU A 15 -10.98 -32.41 -23.38
CA GLU A 15 -11.40 -33.61 -24.13
C GLU A 15 -11.82 -33.28 -25.58
N SER A 16 -12.35 -32.07 -25.80
CA SER A 16 -12.70 -31.56 -27.13
C SER A 16 -11.49 -31.04 -27.91
N GLY A 17 -10.27 -31.16 -27.36
CA GLY A 17 -9.02 -30.79 -28.01
C GLY A 17 -8.59 -29.32 -27.82
N PHE A 18 -9.25 -28.56 -26.93
CA PHE A 18 -8.83 -27.19 -26.64
C PHE A 18 -7.63 -27.16 -25.70
N VAL A 19 -6.59 -26.41 -26.08
CA VAL A 19 -5.44 -26.13 -25.21
C VAL A 19 -5.77 -24.93 -24.32
N LEU A 20 -5.96 -25.18 -23.02
CA LEU A 20 -6.34 -24.15 -22.07
C LEU A 20 -5.15 -23.67 -21.24
N ASN A 21 -5.09 -22.35 -20.99
CA ASN A 21 -4.18 -21.80 -19.99
C ASN A 21 -4.50 -22.34 -18.59
N ARG A 22 -3.50 -22.38 -17.70
CA ARG A 22 -3.65 -22.84 -16.31
C ARG A 22 -4.70 -22.00 -15.56
N GLN A 23 -4.59 -20.67 -15.65
CA GLN A 23 -5.61 -19.74 -15.17
C GLN A 23 -6.52 -19.33 -16.33
N LYS A 24 -7.83 -19.35 -16.09
CA LYS A 24 -8.84 -19.11 -17.11
C LYS A 24 -10.10 -18.51 -16.48
N ILE A 25 -10.92 -17.86 -17.31
CA ILE A 25 -12.23 -17.33 -16.92
C ILE A 25 -13.27 -18.31 -17.45
N THR A 26 -14.02 -18.94 -16.55
CA THR A 26 -15.10 -19.86 -16.89
C THR A 26 -16.44 -19.18 -16.63
N ILE A 27 -17.34 -19.22 -17.61
CA ILE A 27 -18.69 -18.71 -17.47
C ILE A 27 -19.65 -19.90 -17.55
N ILE A 28 -20.45 -20.07 -16.52
CA ILE A 28 -21.45 -21.16 -16.45
C ILE A 28 -22.84 -20.59 -16.23
N ASN A 29 -23.80 -21.10 -16.99
CA ASN A 29 -25.19 -20.70 -16.84
C ASN A 29 -25.84 -21.41 -15.65
N MET A 30 -25.65 -20.88 -14.44
CA MET A 30 -26.26 -21.37 -13.20
C MET A 30 -26.57 -20.24 -12.22
N GLU A 31 -27.01 -20.60 -11.02
CA GLU A 31 -27.37 -19.67 -9.94
C GLU A 31 -26.19 -18.79 -9.51
N ASN A 32 -26.52 -17.54 -9.11
CA ASN A 32 -25.60 -16.42 -8.93
C ASN A 32 -24.36 -16.77 -8.11
N THR A 33 -23.22 -16.85 -8.77
CA THR A 33 -21.91 -16.98 -8.11
C THR A 33 -20.80 -16.31 -8.90
N ALA A 34 -19.80 -15.84 -8.17
CA ALA A 34 -18.49 -15.41 -8.65
C ALA A 34 -17.46 -15.93 -7.65
N VAL A 35 -16.40 -16.59 -8.14
CA VAL A 35 -15.35 -17.13 -7.27
C VAL A 35 -14.04 -17.34 -8.00
N TYR A 36 -12.95 -17.01 -7.32
CA TYR A 36 -11.59 -17.37 -7.68
C TYR A 36 -11.16 -18.69 -7.02
N GLY A 37 -10.59 -19.59 -7.84
CA GLY A 37 -9.93 -20.81 -7.38
C GLY A 37 -8.48 -20.83 -7.86
N LYS A 38 -7.53 -21.15 -6.98
CA LYS A 38 -6.08 -21.12 -7.28
C LYS A 38 -5.68 -21.94 -8.50
N ASP A 39 -6.29 -23.11 -8.67
CA ASP A 39 -5.95 -24.03 -9.76
C ASP A 39 -6.84 -23.87 -11.00
N THR A 40 -7.96 -23.17 -10.86
CA THR A 40 -9.02 -23.14 -11.88
C THR A 40 -9.29 -21.73 -12.41
N GLY A 41 -8.70 -20.68 -11.83
CA GLY A 41 -8.88 -19.28 -12.23
C GLY A 41 -10.21 -18.69 -11.74
N VAL A 42 -10.88 -17.89 -12.57
CA VAL A 42 -12.13 -17.21 -12.23
C VAL A 42 -13.34 -17.99 -12.72
N LEU A 43 -14.40 -18.05 -11.92
CA LEU A 43 -15.72 -18.55 -12.29
C LEU A 43 -16.73 -17.43 -12.17
N LEU A 44 -17.55 -17.21 -13.20
CA LEU A 44 -18.63 -16.25 -13.20
C LEU A 44 -19.95 -16.87 -13.68
N THR A 45 -21.04 -16.25 -13.27
CA THR A 45 -22.39 -16.54 -13.76
C THR A 45 -22.97 -15.33 -14.50
N PRO A 46 -23.96 -15.52 -15.38
CA PRO A 46 -24.47 -14.44 -16.23
C PRO A 46 -24.94 -13.18 -15.49
N LYS A 47 -25.44 -13.27 -14.25
CA LYS A 47 -25.86 -12.07 -13.49
C LYS A 47 -24.70 -11.26 -12.91
N LEU A 48 -23.51 -11.86 -12.82
CA LEU A 48 -22.32 -11.27 -12.21
C LEU A 48 -21.21 -11.03 -13.25
N ILE A 49 -21.52 -11.14 -14.55
CA ILE A 49 -20.57 -10.92 -15.64
C ILE A 49 -20.42 -9.42 -15.96
N PHE A 50 -19.88 -8.66 -15.01
CA PHE A 50 -19.52 -7.27 -15.23
C PHE A 50 -18.11 -6.96 -14.73
N SER A 51 -17.55 -5.87 -15.27
CA SER A 51 -16.12 -5.54 -15.14
C SER A 51 -15.61 -5.60 -13.70
N SER A 52 -16.33 -5.03 -12.73
CA SER A 52 -15.86 -5.01 -11.33
C SER A 52 -15.79 -6.41 -10.72
N VAL A 53 -16.80 -7.26 -10.89
CA VAL A 53 -16.77 -8.62 -10.32
C VAL A 53 -15.68 -9.46 -10.98
N LEU A 54 -15.56 -9.40 -12.31
CA LEU A 54 -14.48 -10.11 -12.99
C LEU A 54 -13.11 -9.65 -12.45
N THR A 55 -12.89 -8.35 -12.32
CA THR A 55 -11.62 -7.81 -11.84
C THR A 55 -11.36 -8.17 -10.38
N HIS A 56 -12.39 -8.13 -9.53
CA HIS A 56 -12.34 -8.58 -8.13
C HIS A 56 -11.83 -10.02 -8.01
N GLU A 57 -12.45 -10.95 -8.74
CA GLU A 57 -12.04 -12.35 -8.71
C GLU A 57 -10.64 -12.55 -9.30
N MET A 58 -10.27 -11.78 -10.33
CA MET A 58 -8.90 -11.84 -10.88
C MET A 58 -7.87 -11.37 -9.86
N ILE A 59 -8.14 -10.35 -9.06
CA ILE A 59 -7.19 -9.79 -8.09
C ILE A 59 -6.93 -10.74 -6.91
N HIS A 60 -7.85 -11.65 -6.58
CA HIS A 60 -7.55 -12.75 -5.65
C HIS A 60 -6.39 -13.64 -6.09
N SER A 61 -6.10 -13.72 -7.39
CA SER A 61 -4.90 -14.42 -7.90
C SER A 61 -3.59 -13.79 -7.46
N MET A 62 -3.62 -12.52 -7.04
CA MET A 62 -2.49 -11.73 -6.58
C MET A 62 -2.42 -11.63 -5.06
N ASN A 63 -3.02 -12.59 -4.33
CA ASN A 63 -2.98 -12.65 -2.87
C ASN A 63 -3.62 -11.46 -2.13
N ILE A 64 -4.51 -10.73 -2.81
CA ILE A 64 -5.35 -9.71 -2.20
C ILE A 64 -6.63 -10.35 -1.66
N GLY A 65 -6.98 -10.06 -0.42
CA GLY A 65 -8.23 -10.46 0.22
C GLY A 65 -9.36 -9.45 0.00
N HIS A 66 -10.53 -9.72 0.58
CA HIS A 66 -11.61 -8.73 0.61
C HIS A 66 -11.20 -7.49 1.41
N SER A 67 -11.83 -6.36 1.14
CA SER A 67 -11.71 -5.18 2.00
C SER A 67 -12.84 -5.12 3.02
N TYR A 68 -12.54 -4.48 4.15
CA TYR A 68 -13.41 -4.38 5.31
C TYR A 68 -13.64 -2.93 5.69
N SER A 69 -14.62 -2.65 6.53
CA SER A 69 -14.63 -1.46 7.39
C SER A 69 -14.52 -1.86 8.86
N ASP A 70 -14.20 -0.91 9.72
CA ASP A 70 -14.20 -1.10 11.18
C ASP A 70 -15.62 -1.15 11.79
N ARG A 71 -16.67 -1.02 10.96
CA ARG A 71 -18.06 -1.15 11.41
C ARG A 71 -18.41 -2.61 11.68
N LYS A 72 -19.14 -2.83 12.77
CA LYS A 72 -19.67 -4.16 13.15
C LYS A 72 -20.95 -4.52 12.41
N ILE A 73 -20.98 -4.30 11.09
CA ILE A 73 -22.12 -4.63 10.23
C ILE A 73 -21.83 -5.86 9.38
N ARG A 74 -22.87 -6.61 8.99
CA ARG A 74 -22.74 -7.67 7.98
C ARG A 74 -23.45 -7.22 6.71
N VAL A 75 -22.67 -7.04 5.64
CA VAL A 75 -23.20 -6.63 4.34
C VAL A 75 -23.94 -7.78 3.66
N PHE A 76 -23.44 -9.02 3.82
CA PHE A 76 -24.08 -10.23 3.29
C PHE A 76 -24.30 -11.29 4.39
N PRO A 77 -25.29 -12.20 4.25
CA PRO A 77 -25.59 -13.21 5.27
C PRO A 77 -24.40 -14.08 5.71
N TYR A 78 -23.50 -14.38 4.78
CA TYR A 78 -22.31 -15.22 5.02
C TYR A 78 -21.02 -14.42 5.17
N SER A 79 -21.07 -13.08 5.14
CA SER A 79 -19.89 -12.26 5.30
C SER A 79 -19.53 -12.09 6.77
N SER A 80 -18.24 -11.92 7.01
CA SER A 80 -17.70 -11.49 8.30
C SER A 80 -18.11 -10.04 8.60
N PRO A 81 -18.10 -9.61 9.88
CA PRO A 81 -18.33 -8.21 10.24
C PRO A 81 -17.35 -7.28 9.51
N GLY A 82 -17.88 -6.21 8.91
CA GLY A 82 -17.13 -5.20 8.15
C GLY A 82 -16.78 -5.62 6.71
N GLU A 83 -16.84 -6.90 6.38
CA GLU A 83 -16.47 -7.41 5.06
C GLU A 83 -17.37 -6.84 3.97
N TYR A 84 -16.77 -6.38 2.86
CA TYR A 84 -17.43 -5.68 1.76
C TYR A 84 -18.01 -4.29 2.13
N ASP A 85 -17.64 -3.69 3.26
CA ASP A 85 -18.08 -2.32 3.65
C ASP A 85 -17.04 -1.21 3.35
N ASP A 86 -16.00 -1.52 2.56
CA ASP A 86 -15.11 -0.50 2.01
C ASP A 86 -15.63 -0.01 0.65
N LYS A 87 -16.46 1.05 0.67
CA LYS A 87 -17.08 1.53 -0.56
C LYS A 87 -16.09 2.14 -1.58
N TYR A 88 -14.83 2.31 -1.19
CA TYR A 88 -13.77 2.93 -1.98
C TYR A 88 -12.84 1.90 -2.63
N ASP A 89 -13.07 0.60 -2.41
CA ASP A 89 -12.16 -0.44 -2.88
C ASP A 89 -12.86 -1.49 -3.76
N LEU A 90 -12.15 -1.93 -4.80
CA LEU A 90 -12.58 -2.99 -5.70
C LEU A 90 -12.84 -4.31 -4.94
N MET A 91 -12.11 -4.58 -3.85
CA MET A 91 -12.29 -5.80 -3.06
C MET A 91 -13.53 -5.77 -2.16
N SER A 92 -14.37 -4.75 -2.32
CA SER A 92 -15.73 -4.63 -1.78
C SER A 92 -16.80 -4.54 -2.87
N THR A 93 -16.49 -4.94 -4.12
CA THR A 93 -17.31 -4.76 -5.34
C THR A 93 -18.83 -4.91 -5.13
N ALA A 94 -19.28 -5.90 -4.36
CA ALA A 94 -20.71 -6.14 -4.16
C ALA A 94 -21.48 -5.01 -3.43
N ASN A 95 -20.78 -4.07 -2.79
CA ASN A 95 -21.34 -2.91 -2.09
C ASN A 95 -20.50 -1.62 -2.29
N ALA A 96 -19.62 -1.61 -3.30
CA ALA A 96 -18.72 -0.49 -3.58
C ALA A 96 -19.36 0.61 -4.45
N HIS A 97 -18.71 1.79 -4.49
CA HIS A 97 -19.12 2.92 -5.33
C HIS A 97 -18.81 2.71 -6.81
N MET A 98 -19.64 1.88 -7.46
CA MET A 98 -19.52 1.55 -8.87
C MET A 98 -20.21 2.57 -9.78
N ARG A 99 -19.79 2.62 -11.04
CA ARG A 99 -20.42 3.38 -12.14
C ARG A 99 -20.92 2.46 -13.24
N LEU A 100 -21.83 2.96 -14.06
CA LEU A 100 -22.19 2.30 -15.32
C LEU A 100 -21.02 2.34 -16.32
N SER A 101 -20.87 1.27 -17.08
CA SER A 101 -19.89 1.11 -18.15
C SER A 101 -20.48 0.25 -19.28
N THR A 102 -19.77 0.16 -20.41
CA THR A 102 -20.16 -0.67 -21.56
C THR A 102 -20.40 -2.13 -21.19
N TYR A 103 -19.67 -2.65 -20.19
CA TYR A 103 -19.71 -4.05 -19.77
C TYR A 103 -20.33 -4.21 -18.37
N GLY A 104 -21.40 -3.45 -18.10
CA GLY A 104 -22.10 -3.45 -16.81
C GLY A 104 -21.48 -2.50 -15.80
N LEU A 105 -21.46 -2.87 -14.52
CA LEU A 105 -20.88 -2.03 -13.47
C LEU A 105 -19.34 -2.10 -13.48
N GLY A 106 -18.71 -0.95 -13.29
CA GLY A 106 -17.26 -0.78 -13.24
C GLY A 106 -16.85 0.09 -12.06
N GLY A 107 -15.62 -0.08 -11.59
CA GLY A 107 -15.09 0.66 -10.43
C GLY A 107 -15.57 0.12 -9.08
N PRO A 108 -15.20 0.78 -7.97
CA PRO A 108 -14.08 1.73 -7.89
C PRO A 108 -12.74 1.02 -8.20
N GLY A 109 -11.65 1.78 -8.30
CA GLY A 109 -10.31 1.19 -8.35
C GLY A 109 -9.93 0.49 -7.04
N LEU A 110 -8.81 -0.24 -7.05
CA LEU A 110 -8.19 -0.74 -5.82
C LEU A 110 -7.78 0.44 -4.93
N ASN A 111 -7.90 0.27 -3.62
CA ASN A 111 -7.37 1.22 -2.64
C ASN A 111 -5.84 1.18 -2.58
N GLY A 112 -5.28 2.23 -1.99
CA GLY A 112 -3.87 2.50 -1.79
C GLY A 112 -3.11 1.37 -1.11
N PRO A 113 -3.59 0.75 -0.01
CA PRO A 113 -2.99 -0.46 0.55
C PRO A 113 -2.78 -1.57 -0.46
N HIS A 114 -3.82 -1.91 -1.24
CA HIS A 114 -3.72 -2.96 -2.24
C HIS A 114 -2.81 -2.55 -3.40
N LEU A 115 -2.86 -1.28 -3.83
CA LEU A 115 -1.95 -0.75 -4.84
C LEU A 115 -0.48 -0.77 -4.37
N ASP A 116 -0.21 -0.44 -3.10
CA ASP A 116 1.12 -0.52 -2.49
C ASP A 116 1.61 -1.98 -2.44
N TYR A 117 0.77 -2.89 -1.94
CA TYR A 117 1.08 -4.33 -1.92
C TYR A 117 1.40 -4.90 -3.31
N LEU A 118 0.65 -4.49 -4.34
CA LEU A 118 0.92 -4.91 -5.71
C LEU A 118 2.13 -4.20 -6.33
N GLY A 119 2.71 -3.23 -5.63
CA GLY A 119 3.78 -2.38 -6.14
C GLY A 119 3.31 -1.54 -7.33
N TRP A 120 2.03 -1.14 -7.36
CA TRP A 120 1.43 -0.34 -8.43
C TRP A 120 1.44 1.16 -8.17
N LEU A 121 1.88 1.58 -6.98
CA LEU A 121 2.17 2.97 -6.68
C LEU A 121 3.65 3.28 -6.93
N PRO A 122 3.99 4.43 -7.56
CA PRO A 122 5.36 4.85 -7.69
C PRO A 122 5.95 5.19 -6.32
N GLN A 123 7.01 4.48 -5.92
CA GLN A 123 7.56 4.54 -4.56
C GLN A 123 8.05 5.94 -4.15
N ASN A 124 8.54 6.73 -5.10
CA ASN A 124 8.95 8.12 -4.87
C ASN A 124 7.77 9.08 -4.63
N ARG A 125 6.54 8.58 -4.67
CA ARG A 125 5.30 9.32 -4.39
C ARG A 125 4.55 8.73 -3.19
N MET A 126 5.21 7.91 -2.38
CA MET A 126 4.71 7.42 -1.09
C MET A 126 5.56 7.98 0.04
N VAL A 127 4.93 8.34 1.16
CA VAL A 127 5.64 8.90 2.31
C VAL A 127 5.32 8.11 3.57
N TYR A 128 6.36 7.76 4.31
CA TYR A 128 6.25 7.22 5.68
C TYR A 128 6.33 8.39 6.66
N PHE A 129 5.23 8.69 7.32
CA PHE A 129 5.12 9.84 8.21
C PHE A 129 5.96 9.62 9.47
N GLY A 130 6.70 10.64 9.90
CA GLY A 130 7.58 10.56 11.07
C GLY A 130 8.95 9.94 10.80
N ARG A 131 9.19 9.39 9.60
CA ARG A 131 10.53 8.92 9.17
C ARG A 131 11.58 10.02 9.32
N ASP A 132 11.15 11.25 9.15
CA ASP A 132 11.97 12.44 9.14
C ASP A 132 12.17 13.12 10.49
N GLY A 133 11.74 12.46 11.56
CA GLY A 133 11.74 13.01 12.91
C GLY A 133 10.68 14.08 13.12
N ARG A 134 9.99 14.55 12.06
CA ARG A 134 8.87 15.49 12.21
C ARG A 134 7.62 14.73 12.55
N ASN A 135 6.97 15.17 13.61
CA ASN A 135 5.75 14.57 14.10
C ASN A 135 4.49 15.40 13.80
N ASN A 136 4.66 16.57 13.14
CA ASN A 136 3.57 17.48 12.80
C ASN A 136 3.94 18.30 11.56
N TYR A 137 3.31 18.03 10.43
CA TYR A 137 3.49 18.81 9.20
C TYR A 137 2.36 18.62 8.20
N THR A 138 2.31 19.52 7.22
CA THR A 138 1.33 19.50 6.13
C THR A 138 1.91 18.81 4.90
N LEU A 139 1.11 17.96 4.26
CA LEU A 139 1.43 17.25 3.03
C LEU A 139 0.33 17.50 1.99
N ARG A 140 0.70 17.53 0.71
CA ARG A 140 -0.27 17.56 -0.40
C ARG A 140 -0.42 16.16 -0.99
N LEU A 141 -1.60 15.59 -0.85
CA LEU A 141 -2.01 14.36 -1.54
C LEU A 141 -2.56 14.67 -2.93
N SER A 142 -2.24 13.83 -3.90
CA SER A 142 -2.87 13.76 -5.22
C SER A 142 -3.84 12.58 -5.25
N SER A 143 -4.91 12.72 -6.03
CA SER A 143 -5.94 11.70 -6.13
C SER A 143 -5.43 10.42 -6.79
N LEU A 144 -5.69 9.26 -6.18
CA LEU A 144 -5.44 7.94 -6.79
C LEU A 144 -6.39 7.64 -7.96
N SER A 145 -7.49 8.40 -8.08
CA SER A 145 -8.47 8.25 -9.16
C SER A 145 -8.00 8.84 -10.50
N VAL A 146 -6.86 9.55 -10.49
CA VAL A 146 -6.28 10.22 -11.66
C VAL A 146 -4.96 9.54 -12.02
N PRO A 147 -4.64 9.35 -13.31
CA PRO A 147 -3.35 8.81 -13.72
C PRO A 147 -2.17 9.54 -13.07
N HIS A 148 -1.26 8.80 -12.42
CA HIS A 148 -0.19 9.36 -11.58
C HIS A 148 0.65 10.43 -12.29
N ARG A 149 0.90 10.25 -13.60
CA ARG A 149 1.66 11.19 -14.45
C ARG A 149 1.07 12.59 -14.57
N LEU A 150 -0.23 12.75 -14.31
CA LEU A 150 -0.93 14.03 -14.40
C LEU A 150 -0.91 14.81 -13.07
N THR A 151 -0.26 14.26 -12.04
CA THR A 151 -0.22 14.82 -10.71
C THR A 151 1.20 14.81 -10.16
N ILE A 152 1.48 15.62 -9.13
CA ILE A 152 2.83 15.78 -8.56
C ILE A 152 2.92 15.59 -7.04
N GLY A 153 1.80 15.57 -6.31
CA GLY A 153 1.79 15.43 -4.84
C GLY A 153 1.91 13.97 -4.38
N TRP A 154 2.01 13.72 -3.08
CA TRP A 154 2.05 12.35 -2.55
C TRP A 154 0.79 11.55 -2.94
N LEU A 155 0.90 10.26 -3.21
CA LEU A 155 -0.23 9.40 -3.58
C LEU A 155 -0.73 8.60 -2.37
N LEU A 156 0.17 8.27 -1.45
CA LEU A 156 -0.13 7.53 -0.23
C LEU A 156 0.73 8.05 0.92
N VAL A 157 0.11 8.28 2.08
CA VAL A 157 0.82 8.45 3.35
C VAL A 157 0.67 7.19 4.17
N MET A 158 1.75 6.68 4.73
CA MET A 158 1.77 5.57 5.68
C MET A 158 2.16 6.12 7.05
N ILE A 159 1.30 5.94 8.06
CA ILE A 159 1.57 6.36 9.44
C ILE A 159 1.66 5.10 10.30
N PRO A 160 2.82 4.78 10.89
CA PRO A 160 2.92 3.66 11.81
C PRO A 160 2.12 3.92 13.08
N TYR A 161 1.60 2.84 13.64
CA TYR A 161 0.91 2.86 14.93
C TYR A 161 1.38 1.78 15.90
N ASP A 162 2.26 0.88 15.44
CA ASP A 162 2.83 -0.20 16.22
C ASP A 162 4.34 0.00 16.29
N ARG A 163 4.86 -0.04 17.51
CA ARG A 163 6.29 0.18 17.77
C ARG A 163 7.10 -1.07 17.42
N ASP A 164 6.52 -2.24 17.64
CA ASP A 164 7.22 -3.53 17.54
C ASP A 164 7.17 -4.07 16.11
N ASP A 165 6.12 -3.72 15.36
CA ASP A 165 6.01 -4.02 13.93
C ASP A 165 5.73 -2.74 13.12
N PRO A 166 6.77 -2.07 12.58
CA PRO A 166 6.57 -0.85 11.81
C PRO A 166 5.72 -1.07 10.56
N GLY A 167 5.57 -2.30 10.08
CA GLY A 167 4.71 -2.69 8.96
C GLY A 167 3.21 -2.48 9.23
N ASN A 168 2.83 -2.37 10.51
CA ASN A 168 1.49 -2.02 10.94
C ASN A 168 1.28 -0.50 10.81
N VAL A 169 0.65 -0.11 9.71
CA VAL A 169 0.41 1.29 9.36
C VAL A 169 -1.07 1.59 9.12
N TYR A 170 -1.44 2.83 9.37
CA TYR A 170 -2.58 3.46 8.72
C TYR A 170 -2.13 4.07 7.41
N THR A 171 -2.84 3.81 6.34
CA THR A 171 -2.62 4.44 5.04
C THR A 171 -3.65 5.53 4.80
N ILE A 172 -3.23 6.64 4.21
CA ILE A 172 -4.10 7.77 3.88
C ILE A 172 -3.97 8.06 2.39
N GLU A 173 -5.11 8.13 1.73
CA GLU A 173 -5.22 8.41 0.30
C GLU A 173 -6.29 9.44 0.01
N TYR A 174 -6.21 10.07 -1.15
CA TYR A 174 -7.24 10.96 -1.65
C TYR A 174 -7.92 10.32 -2.87
N ARG A 175 -9.26 10.31 -2.90
CA ARG A 175 -10.08 9.74 -3.97
C ARG A 175 -11.02 10.81 -4.52
N THR A 176 -11.25 10.81 -5.84
CA THR A 176 -12.11 11.78 -6.53
C THR A 176 -13.01 11.08 -7.55
N PRO A 177 -14.18 11.65 -7.92
CA PRO A 177 -15.13 11.01 -8.84
C PRO A 177 -14.67 11.05 -10.31
N VAL A 178 -13.56 10.39 -10.63
CA VAL A 178 -12.92 10.39 -11.95
C VAL A 178 -12.49 8.98 -12.32
N GLY A 179 -12.56 8.65 -13.62
CA GLY A 179 -12.04 7.39 -14.15
C GLY A 179 -12.79 6.18 -13.57
N ASN A 180 -12.06 5.25 -12.97
CA ASN A 180 -12.67 4.09 -12.33
C ASN A 180 -13.48 4.45 -11.08
N ASP A 181 -13.21 5.60 -10.48
CA ASP A 181 -13.87 6.05 -9.26
C ASP A 181 -15.06 6.99 -9.52
N ALA A 182 -15.54 7.11 -10.76
CA ALA A 182 -16.63 8.04 -11.07
C ALA A 182 -17.98 7.69 -10.38
N GLY A 183 -18.09 6.53 -9.73
CA GLY A 183 -19.22 6.18 -8.87
C GLY A 183 -19.17 6.81 -7.47
N ILE A 184 -18.02 7.36 -7.05
CA ILE A 184 -17.88 8.09 -5.79
C ILE A 184 -18.67 9.40 -5.87
N LYS A 185 -19.24 9.86 -4.76
CA LYS A 185 -20.09 11.07 -4.73
C LYS A 185 -19.29 12.37 -4.79
N GLN A 186 -18.14 12.41 -4.13
CA GLN A 186 -17.32 13.61 -3.97
C GLN A 186 -15.87 13.27 -3.68
N GLY A 187 -14.98 14.26 -3.82
CA GLY A 187 -13.59 14.09 -3.40
C GLY A 187 -13.48 13.93 -1.89
N ALA A 188 -12.78 12.90 -1.43
CA ALA A 188 -12.60 12.60 -0.02
C ALA A 188 -11.22 12.00 0.25
N VAL A 189 -10.67 12.35 1.41
CA VAL A 189 -9.55 11.61 1.99
C VAL A 189 -10.14 10.42 2.77
N VAL A 190 -9.58 9.23 2.57
CA VAL A 190 -9.99 8.02 3.28
C VAL A 190 -8.76 7.39 3.94
N ILE A 191 -9.01 6.70 5.06
CA ILE A 191 -7.97 6.10 5.88
C ILE A 191 -8.22 4.60 5.96
N HIS A 192 -7.21 3.81 5.66
CA HIS A 192 -7.27 2.36 5.82
C HIS A 192 -6.26 1.88 6.84
N LYS A 193 -6.61 0.82 7.57
CA LYS A 193 -5.70 0.02 8.36
C LYS A 193 -5.33 -1.24 7.59
N VAL A 194 -4.04 -1.52 7.51
CA VAL A 194 -3.53 -2.72 6.87
C VAL A 194 -3.55 -3.90 7.84
N HIS A 195 -3.93 -5.09 7.36
CA HIS A 195 -3.73 -6.33 8.10
C HIS A 195 -3.35 -7.48 7.17
N ARG A 196 -2.51 -8.39 7.67
CA ARG A 196 -2.08 -9.59 6.95
C ARG A 196 -2.56 -10.83 7.67
N ILE A 197 -3.21 -11.74 6.94
CA ILE A 197 -3.64 -13.04 7.47
C ILE A 197 -3.05 -14.12 6.57
N GLY A 198 -2.05 -14.84 7.09
CA GLY A 198 -1.29 -15.82 6.32
C GLY A 198 -0.55 -15.17 5.13
N VAL A 199 -0.90 -15.60 3.92
CA VAL A 199 -0.30 -15.07 2.68
C VAL A 199 -1.14 -13.96 2.04
N SER A 200 -2.35 -13.71 2.54
CA SER A 200 -3.26 -12.74 1.95
C SER A 200 -3.18 -11.40 2.66
N TYR A 201 -3.30 -10.34 1.86
CA TYR A 201 -3.26 -8.95 2.31
C TYR A 201 -4.65 -8.35 2.28
N TYR A 202 -5.01 -7.63 3.34
CA TYR A 202 -6.35 -7.11 3.54
C TYR A 202 -6.28 -5.66 4.03
N SER A 203 -7.33 -4.90 3.75
CA SER A 203 -7.50 -3.51 4.18
C SER A 203 -8.78 -3.33 4.98
N THR A 204 -8.76 -2.44 5.96
CA THR A 204 -9.94 -2.03 6.73
C THR A 204 -10.10 -0.52 6.64
N LEU A 205 -11.16 -0.05 6.01
CA LEU A 205 -11.57 1.36 5.98
C LEU A 205 -11.96 1.81 7.39
N MET A 206 -11.32 2.88 7.85
CA MET A 206 -11.49 3.44 9.18
C MET A 206 -12.61 4.48 9.17
N THR A 207 -13.47 4.42 10.18
CA THR A 207 -14.50 5.42 10.41
C THR A 207 -14.01 6.54 11.35
N HIS A 208 -14.74 7.64 11.35
CA HIS A 208 -14.60 8.75 12.28
C HIS A 208 -15.97 9.13 12.86
N GLU A 209 -16.00 10.11 13.78
CA GLU A 209 -17.24 10.57 14.44
C GLU A 209 -18.11 9.40 14.95
N ARG A 210 -17.53 8.53 15.79
CA ARG A 210 -18.19 7.37 16.40
C ARG A 210 -18.73 6.32 15.41
N GLY A 211 -18.16 6.23 14.21
CA GLY A 211 -18.52 5.19 13.23
C GLY A 211 -19.43 5.65 12.10
N GLU A 212 -19.79 6.94 12.08
CA GLU A 212 -20.77 7.48 11.13
C GLU A 212 -20.17 7.69 9.74
N TYR A 213 -18.98 8.28 9.66
CA TYR A 213 -18.39 8.74 8.41
C TYR A 213 -17.06 8.07 8.12
N ASN A 214 -16.75 7.90 6.83
CA ASN A 214 -15.47 7.37 6.36
C ASN A 214 -14.71 8.43 5.56
N GLU A 215 -15.44 9.39 4.99
CA GLU A 215 -14.88 10.49 4.23
C GLU A 215 -14.38 11.61 5.14
N LEU A 216 -13.12 12.00 4.93
CA LEU A 216 -12.62 13.28 5.40
C LEU A 216 -12.69 14.30 4.25
N THR A 217 -13.54 15.31 4.44
CA THR A 217 -13.67 16.48 3.55
C THR A 217 -12.98 17.70 4.17
N ALA A 218 -12.88 18.81 3.42
CA ALA A 218 -12.21 20.01 3.91
C ALA A 218 -12.79 20.49 5.26
N GLY A 219 -11.92 20.65 6.26
CA GLY A 219 -12.26 21.04 7.62
C GLY A 219 -12.48 19.87 8.59
N THR A 220 -12.65 18.65 8.09
CA THR A 220 -12.83 17.45 8.94
C THR A 220 -11.49 16.92 9.47
N GLU A 221 -11.57 16.18 10.58
CA GLU A 221 -10.42 15.51 11.17
C GLU A 221 -10.74 14.10 11.63
N TRP A 222 -9.74 13.22 11.53
CA TRP A 222 -9.73 11.91 12.15
C TRP A 222 -8.71 11.91 13.28
N LEU A 223 -9.11 11.39 14.44
CA LEU A 223 -8.28 11.28 15.62
C LEU A 223 -8.35 9.84 16.14
N GLN A 224 -7.21 9.19 16.18
CA GLN A 224 -7.06 7.84 16.73
C GLN A 224 -6.15 7.88 17.95
N PHE A 225 -6.66 7.41 19.08
CA PHE A 225 -5.86 7.15 20.27
C PHE A 225 -5.22 5.77 20.16
N LEU A 226 -3.93 5.70 20.46
CA LEU A 226 -3.13 4.47 20.37
C LEU A 226 -2.92 3.86 21.76
N ASP A 227 -2.41 4.67 22.69
CA ASP A 227 -2.09 4.24 24.05
C ASP A 227 -2.01 5.45 25.00
N ILE A 228 -1.73 5.20 26.27
CA ILE A 228 -1.46 6.20 27.31
C ILE A 228 0.01 6.05 27.74
N ASN A 229 0.77 7.13 27.65
CA ASN A 229 2.14 7.21 28.13
C ASN A 229 2.20 7.05 29.67
N VAL A 230 3.39 6.73 30.17
CA VAL A 230 3.66 6.59 31.61
C VAL A 230 3.38 7.89 32.39
N ASP A 231 3.51 9.04 31.75
CA ASP A 231 3.20 10.36 32.31
C ASP A 231 1.70 10.73 32.26
N GLY A 232 0.85 9.83 31.75
CA GLY A 232 -0.59 10.04 31.57
C GLY A 232 -0.96 10.77 30.27
N GLY A 233 0.00 11.12 29.41
CA GLY A 233 -0.26 11.72 28.11
C GLY A 233 -0.80 10.71 27.10
N PHE A 234 -1.71 11.12 26.21
CA PHE A 234 -2.23 10.23 25.18
C PHE A 234 -1.30 10.11 23.97
N GLN A 235 -1.04 8.88 23.52
CA GLN A 235 -0.50 8.61 22.19
C GLN A 235 -1.63 8.69 21.16
N TYR A 236 -1.43 9.48 20.11
CA TYR A 236 -2.45 9.67 19.09
C TYR A 236 -1.89 9.91 17.69
N ILE A 237 -2.75 9.68 16.70
CA ILE A 237 -2.60 10.13 15.32
C ILE A 237 -3.78 11.03 15.01
N ARG A 238 -3.49 12.22 14.48
CA ARG A 238 -4.48 13.17 13.99
C ARG A 238 -4.22 13.46 12.52
N VAL A 239 -5.27 13.35 11.72
CA VAL A 239 -5.25 13.68 10.29
C VAL A 239 -6.36 14.69 10.05
N LYS A 240 -6.00 15.90 9.63
CA LYS A 240 -6.96 16.96 9.32
C LYS A 240 -6.84 17.36 7.86
N VAL A 241 -7.96 17.44 7.14
CA VAL A 241 -7.98 17.94 5.77
C VAL A 241 -8.12 19.45 5.81
N GLU A 242 -7.03 20.17 5.56
CA GLU A 242 -7.00 21.63 5.61
C GLU A 242 -7.69 22.25 4.39
N ARG A 243 -7.47 21.67 3.20
CA ARG A 243 -8.02 22.18 1.95
C ARG A 243 -8.13 21.10 0.89
N VAL A 244 -9.15 21.21 0.05
CA VAL A 244 -9.31 20.40 -1.17
C VAL A 244 -9.21 21.30 -2.39
N HIS A 245 -8.44 20.86 -3.38
CA HIS A 245 -8.20 21.55 -4.64
C HIS A 245 -8.83 20.75 -5.79
N GLY A 246 -10.12 20.99 -6.03
CA GLY A 246 -10.89 20.21 -7.01
C GLY A 246 -10.30 20.21 -8.43
N LYS A 247 -9.78 21.36 -8.90
CA LYS A 247 -9.20 21.49 -10.26
C LYS A 247 -7.93 20.68 -10.47
N SER A 248 -7.11 20.54 -9.43
CA SER A 248 -5.84 19.80 -9.49
C SER A 248 -5.96 18.39 -8.90
N HIS A 249 -7.17 17.95 -8.54
CA HIS A 249 -7.42 16.66 -7.90
C HIS A 249 -6.46 16.38 -6.73
N SER A 250 -6.27 17.38 -5.86
CA SER A 250 -5.37 17.27 -4.71
C SER A 250 -6.00 17.77 -3.41
N ALA A 251 -5.45 17.36 -2.27
CA ALA A 251 -5.85 17.80 -0.95
C ALA A 251 -4.62 18.10 -0.09
N ASP A 252 -4.70 19.15 0.73
CA ASP A 252 -3.69 19.47 1.74
C ASP A 252 -4.14 18.89 3.08
N LEU A 253 -3.29 18.06 3.68
CA LEU A 253 -3.55 17.36 4.93
C LEU A 253 -2.52 17.80 5.96
N LYS A 254 -2.99 18.22 7.13
CA LYS A 254 -2.15 18.38 8.31
C LYS A 254 -2.20 17.10 9.12
N ILE A 255 -1.05 16.49 9.30
CA ILE A 255 -0.92 15.26 10.09
C ILE A 255 -0.09 15.59 11.32
N ALA A 256 -0.55 15.15 12.49
CA ALA A 256 0.15 15.26 13.75
C ALA A 256 0.09 13.94 14.51
N THR A 257 1.20 13.48 15.04
CA THR A 257 1.25 12.28 15.88
C THR A 257 2.15 12.50 17.09
N THR A 258 1.80 11.87 18.20
CA THR A 258 2.71 11.74 19.35
C THR A 258 3.44 10.40 19.34
N PHE A 259 3.06 9.49 18.44
CA PHE A 259 3.72 8.21 18.25
C PHE A 259 5.08 8.43 17.59
N ARG A 260 6.14 8.00 18.28
CA ARG A 260 7.50 7.96 17.73
C ARG A 260 7.85 6.49 17.49
N PRO A 261 7.98 6.03 16.23
CA PRO A 261 8.55 4.72 15.99
C PRO A 261 9.98 4.73 16.54
N ASN A 262 10.30 3.88 17.52
CA ASN A 262 11.69 3.75 17.98
C ASN A 262 12.51 3.18 16.81
N THR A 263 13.41 3.99 16.26
CA THR A 263 14.41 3.57 15.28
C THR A 263 15.36 2.48 15.81
N GLU A 264 15.41 2.27 17.13
CA GLU A 264 16.27 1.29 17.80
C GLU A 264 15.89 -0.20 17.60
N TYR A 265 14.63 -0.53 17.30
CA TYR A 265 14.23 -1.95 17.25
C TYR A 265 14.63 -2.65 15.94
N LEU A 266 15.03 -1.90 14.91
CA LEU A 266 15.66 -2.49 13.73
C LEU A 266 17.10 -2.96 13.98
N THR A 267 17.69 -2.63 15.15
CA THR A 267 19.09 -2.95 15.49
C THR A 267 19.26 -3.71 16.81
N LYS A 268 18.49 -3.43 17.88
CA LYS A 268 18.86 -3.87 19.24
C LYS A 268 18.21 -5.17 19.78
N ASN A 269 17.05 -5.65 19.30
CA ASN A 269 16.34 -6.78 19.95
C ASN A 269 16.00 -8.01 19.07
N ALA A 270 16.81 -8.29 18.05
CA ALA A 270 16.81 -9.64 17.49
C ALA A 270 17.60 -10.57 18.42
N PRO A 271 17.06 -11.72 18.89
CA PRO A 271 17.87 -12.74 19.54
C PRO A 271 19.05 -13.08 18.62
N ILE A 272 20.19 -13.47 19.18
CA ILE A 272 21.44 -13.79 18.46
C ILE A 272 21.13 -14.78 17.33
N GLN A 273 20.79 -14.23 16.17
CA GLN A 273 20.49 -14.91 14.93
C GLN A 273 21.55 -14.44 13.95
N SER A 274 22.10 -15.40 13.21
CA SER A 274 23.17 -15.18 12.23
C SER A 274 22.83 -14.01 11.28
N ARG A 275 23.86 -13.30 10.80
CA ARG A 275 23.72 -12.16 9.87
C ARG A 275 22.87 -12.52 8.64
N GLU A 276 22.95 -13.77 8.16
CA GLU A 276 22.09 -14.35 7.12
C GLU A 276 20.61 -14.49 7.52
N GLN A 277 20.29 -14.80 8.79
CA GLN A 277 18.91 -14.87 9.27
C GLN A 277 18.26 -13.49 9.42
N LYS A 278 19.03 -12.44 9.79
CA LYS A 278 18.54 -11.05 9.81
C LYS A 278 18.26 -10.50 8.41
N VAL A 279 19.15 -10.81 7.46
CA VAL A 279 18.96 -10.48 6.05
C VAL A 279 17.78 -11.28 5.48
N ASN A 280 17.68 -12.58 5.77
CA ASN A 280 16.56 -13.40 5.34
C ASN A 280 15.23 -13.08 6.03
N SER A 281 15.19 -12.58 7.26
CA SER A 281 13.94 -12.15 7.92
C SER A 281 13.49 -10.77 7.42
N LYS A 282 14.43 -9.82 7.24
CA LYS A 282 14.16 -8.54 6.56
C LYS A 282 13.77 -8.74 5.09
N ILE A 283 14.32 -9.73 4.38
CA ILE A 283 13.96 -10.08 3.00
C ILE A 283 12.66 -10.90 2.95
N ASN A 284 12.37 -11.77 3.93
CA ASN A 284 11.11 -12.52 3.97
C ASN A 284 9.90 -11.68 4.43
N MET A 285 10.12 -10.61 5.21
CA MET A 285 9.10 -9.56 5.38
C MET A 285 8.81 -8.84 4.06
N LYS A 286 9.78 -8.79 3.13
CA LYS A 286 9.72 -8.06 1.85
C LYS A 286 9.15 -8.86 0.66
N LYS A 287 8.44 -9.96 0.90
CA LYS A 287 7.71 -10.72 -0.16
C LYS A 287 6.36 -10.09 -0.57
N THR A 288 6.16 -8.79 -0.35
CA THR A 288 4.83 -8.16 -0.42
C THR A 288 4.72 -6.98 -1.37
N PHE A 289 5.63 -6.81 -2.33
CA PHE A 289 5.61 -5.61 -3.18
C PHE A 289 5.73 -6.03 -4.64
N GLY A 290 4.58 -6.24 -5.29
CA GLY A 290 4.42 -6.88 -6.61
C GLY A 290 5.43 -6.46 -7.69
N GLN A 291 5.02 -5.74 -8.72
CA GLN A 291 5.88 -5.54 -9.91
C GLN A 291 6.94 -4.42 -9.73
N ASN A 292 6.90 -3.65 -8.65
CA ASN A 292 7.95 -2.67 -8.33
C ASN A 292 9.14 -3.38 -7.69
N GLU A 293 10.01 -3.95 -8.52
CA GLU A 293 11.26 -4.61 -8.12
C GLU A 293 12.49 -3.84 -8.64
N CYS A 294 13.65 -4.14 -8.06
CA CYS A 294 14.91 -3.73 -8.65
C CYS A 294 15.17 -4.45 -9.98
N LYS A 295 15.87 -3.78 -10.91
CA LYS A 295 16.37 -4.42 -12.14
C LYS A 295 17.26 -5.63 -11.78
N ASN A 296 17.35 -6.59 -12.72
CA ASN A 296 18.18 -7.78 -12.56
C ASN A 296 19.61 -7.41 -12.11
N GLY A 297 20.12 -8.13 -11.11
CA GLY A 297 21.44 -7.89 -10.52
C GLY A 297 21.45 -6.85 -9.40
N ARG A 298 20.32 -6.20 -9.08
CA ARG A 298 20.21 -5.23 -7.98
C ARG A 298 19.26 -5.69 -6.88
N VAL A 299 19.44 -5.09 -5.71
CA VAL A 299 18.64 -5.36 -4.50
C VAL A 299 18.28 -4.04 -3.81
N TRP A 300 17.28 -4.09 -2.94
CA TRP A 300 16.93 -2.96 -2.08
C TRP A 300 18.04 -2.68 -1.07
N ARG A 301 18.47 -1.41 -0.99
CA ARG A 301 19.47 -0.92 -0.04
C ARG A 301 19.06 -1.15 1.41
N ALA A 302 17.76 -1.04 1.70
CA ALA A 302 17.17 -1.53 2.93
C ALA A 302 17.76 -0.91 4.21
N ILE A 303 18.11 0.38 4.19
CA ILE A 303 18.54 1.11 5.40
C ILE A 303 17.50 0.96 6.53
N ASP A 304 16.21 0.99 6.17
CA ASP A 304 15.10 0.63 7.05
C ASP A 304 14.06 -0.21 6.29
N ALA A 305 12.88 -0.40 6.89
CA ALA A 305 11.77 -1.14 6.30
C ALA A 305 11.18 -0.46 5.03
N TYR A 306 11.45 0.83 4.81
CA TYR A 306 10.89 1.69 3.77
C TYR A 306 11.94 2.33 2.85
N ASP A 307 13.20 1.90 2.93
CA ASP A 307 14.28 2.32 2.04
C ASP A 307 14.27 1.50 0.75
N TYR A 308 13.52 2.02 -0.22
CA TYR A 308 13.35 1.43 -1.54
C TYR A 308 14.28 2.06 -2.58
N VAL A 309 15.59 1.99 -2.32
CA VAL A 309 16.63 2.40 -3.27
C VAL A 309 17.36 1.17 -3.78
N CYS A 310 17.43 1.02 -5.11
CA CYS A 310 18.04 -0.17 -5.72
C CYS A 310 19.55 0.00 -5.92
N VAL A 311 20.32 -0.82 -5.22
CA VAL A 311 21.79 -0.82 -5.21
C VAL A 311 22.35 -2.18 -5.63
N GLU A 312 23.67 -2.27 -5.80
CA GLU A 312 24.36 -3.54 -6.02
C GLU A 312 24.30 -4.44 -4.77
N PRO A 313 24.31 -5.77 -4.87
CA PRO A 313 24.11 -6.67 -3.74
C PRO A 313 25.08 -6.45 -2.56
N HIS A 314 26.36 -6.23 -2.86
CA HIS A 314 27.38 -5.99 -1.83
C HIS A 314 27.18 -4.67 -1.08
N ARG A 315 26.42 -3.73 -1.66
CA ARG A 315 26.19 -2.39 -1.08
C ARG A 315 25.30 -2.45 0.15
N VAL A 316 24.43 -3.45 0.28
CA VAL A 316 23.52 -3.60 1.44
C VAL A 316 24.30 -3.73 2.75
N ASP A 317 25.36 -4.54 2.76
CA ASP A 317 26.22 -4.69 3.92
C ASP A 317 27.09 -3.44 4.13
N GLN A 318 27.64 -2.86 3.07
CA GLN A 318 28.50 -1.67 3.16
C GLN A 318 27.78 -0.49 3.81
N VAL A 319 26.53 -0.20 3.44
CA VAL A 319 25.77 0.95 3.97
C VAL A 319 25.48 0.81 5.48
N MET A 320 25.46 -0.42 5.99
CA MET A 320 25.34 -0.68 7.43
C MET A 320 26.69 -0.60 8.14
N ASP A 321 27.74 -1.14 7.51
CA ASP A 321 29.09 -1.22 8.09
C ASP A 321 29.82 0.14 8.10
N THR A 322 29.41 1.10 7.26
CA THR A 322 29.97 2.47 7.19
C THR A 322 29.43 3.44 8.25
N VAL A 323 28.43 3.02 9.02
CA VAL A 323 27.87 3.84 10.10
C VAL A 323 28.86 3.86 11.27
N ALA A 324 29.46 5.02 11.52
CA ALA A 324 30.40 5.22 12.61
C ALA A 324 29.69 5.26 13.97
N SER A 325 28.57 5.98 14.03
CA SER A 325 27.70 6.09 15.20
C SER A 325 26.28 6.44 14.77
N MET A 326 25.33 6.20 15.67
CA MET A 326 23.98 6.76 15.58
C MET A 326 23.88 7.79 16.68
N ASP A 327 23.82 9.06 16.29
CA ASP A 327 23.72 10.16 17.23
C ASP A 327 22.26 10.25 17.74
N GLU A 328 22.07 9.96 19.03
CA GLU A 328 20.76 9.96 19.68
C GLU A 328 20.41 11.35 20.24
N ASP A 329 21.41 12.21 20.51
CA ASP A 329 21.27 13.40 21.36
C ASP A 329 21.40 14.76 20.64
N ASP A 330 21.43 14.79 19.30
CA ASP A 330 21.44 16.03 18.48
C ASP A 330 22.72 16.90 18.63
N ASP A 331 23.76 16.38 19.29
CA ASP A 331 25.05 17.05 19.51
C ASP A 331 25.95 17.04 18.26
N GLY A 332 25.51 16.38 17.19
CA GLY A 332 26.19 16.33 15.90
C GLY A 332 27.15 15.16 15.82
N CYS A 333 27.57 14.85 14.58
CA CYS A 333 28.58 13.84 14.36
C CYS A 333 29.97 14.31 14.85
N ASP A 334 30.79 13.38 15.35
CA ASP A 334 32.19 13.64 15.69
C ASP A 334 32.93 14.36 14.55
N ASP A 335 34.00 15.12 14.86
CA ASP A 335 34.76 16.05 13.98
C ASP A 335 35.17 15.54 12.58
N HIS A 336 35.01 14.25 12.27
CA HIS A 336 35.36 13.62 10.98
C HIS A 336 34.18 12.95 10.27
N TYR A 337 32.98 13.04 10.82
CA TYR A 337 31.77 12.44 10.28
C TYR A 337 30.69 13.49 10.05
N VAL A 338 29.74 13.14 9.20
CA VAL A 338 28.60 13.97 8.87
C VAL A 338 27.34 13.10 8.92
N HIS A 339 26.18 13.71 9.18
CA HIS A 339 24.93 12.97 9.08
C HIS A 339 24.73 12.46 7.65
N ARG A 340 24.42 11.18 7.56
CA ARG A 340 24.23 10.41 6.33
C ARG A 340 23.13 10.97 5.47
N ASN A 341 22.05 11.46 6.08
CA ASN A 341 20.93 12.11 5.40
C ASN A 341 20.37 11.31 4.22
N ALA A 342 20.37 9.96 4.30
CA ALA A 342 19.84 9.09 3.25
C ALA A 342 18.36 9.31 3.00
N PHE A 343 17.65 9.78 4.00
CA PHE A 343 16.31 10.33 3.91
C PHE A 343 16.24 11.44 4.94
N GLN A 344 15.22 12.28 4.83
CA GLN A 344 14.99 13.28 5.85
C GLN A 344 14.86 12.57 7.21
N GLY A 345 15.52 13.07 8.27
CA GLY A 345 15.59 12.49 9.62
C GLY A 345 16.61 11.37 9.84
N ASP A 346 17.35 10.95 8.81
CA ASP A 346 18.44 10.00 8.96
C ASP A 346 19.67 10.63 9.65
N LYS A 347 19.82 10.35 10.95
CA LYS A 347 20.89 10.90 11.80
C LYS A 347 22.15 10.04 11.88
N ALA A 348 22.23 8.90 11.18
CA ALA A 348 23.43 8.06 11.22
C ALA A 348 24.66 8.86 10.77
N CYS A 349 25.79 8.73 11.47
CA CYS A 349 27.02 9.43 11.15
C CYS A 349 27.90 8.58 10.22
N VAL A 350 28.32 9.17 9.11
CA VAL A 350 29.15 8.53 8.06
C VAL A 350 30.19 9.50 7.51
N SER A 351 31.14 9.04 6.71
CA SER A 351 32.10 9.92 6.03
C SER A 351 31.42 10.82 4.99
N GLU A 352 32.06 11.92 4.60
CA GLU A 352 31.52 12.80 3.56
C GLU A 352 31.34 12.09 2.21
N ASP A 353 32.27 11.18 1.87
CA ASP A 353 32.20 10.38 0.65
C ASP A 353 30.99 9.43 0.65
N GLU A 354 30.72 8.79 1.79
CA GLU A 354 29.57 7.89 1.96
C GLU A 354 28.25 8.66 1.86
N ARG A 355 28.15 9.84 2.46
CA ARG A 355 27.00 10.75 2.30
C ARG A 355 26.81 11.11 0.82
N ALA A 356 27.87 11.51 0.12
CA ALA A 356 27.79 11.87 -1.30
C ALA A 356 27.29 10.70 -2.16
N LEU A 357 27.76 9.47 -1.88
CA LEU A 357 27.33 8.26 -2.58
C LEU A 357 25.85 7.96 -2.34
N ILE A 358 25.39 8.03 -1.09
CA ILE A 358 23.98 7.81 -0.73
C ILE A 358 23.04 8.81 -1.40
N HIS A 359 23.43 10.08 -1.44
CA HIS A 359 22.65 11.11 -2.14
C HIS A 359 22.57 10.85 -3.64
N LYS A 360 23.65 10.36 -4.25
CA LYS A 360 23.65 9.93 -5.65
C LYS A 360 22.72 8.73 -5.88
N GLU A 361 22.79 7.70 -5.03
CA GLU A 361 21.91 6.54 -5.10
C GLU A 361 20.43 6.94 -5.01
N ASN A 362 20.08 7.87 -4.12
CA ASN A 362 18.72 8.40 -4.00
C ASN A 362 18.28 9.12 -5.29
N ALA A 363 19.12 9.99 -5.82
CA ALA A 363 18.83 10.74 -7.05
C ALA A 363 18.66 9.81 -8.26
N GLU A 364 19.40 8.70 -8.30
CA GLU A 364 19.40 7.74 -9.40
C GLU A 364 18.44 6.56 -9.18
N SER A 365 17.76 6.46 -8.03
CA SER A 365 16.91 5.32 -7.65
C SER A 365 15.90 4.94 -8.75
N HIS A 366 15.25 5.94 -9.37
CA HIS A 366 14.31 5.75 -10.47
C HIS A 366 14.87 4.97 -11.67
N ARG A 367 16.19 5.05 -11.92
CA ARG A 367 16.86 4.36 -13.03
C ARG A 367 17.04 2.87 -12.78
N HIS A 368 17.01 2.46 -11.52
CA HIS A 368 17.32 1.11 -11.07
C HIS A 368 16.08 0.29 -10.71
N LEU A 369 14.91 0.95 -10.68
CA LEU A 369 13.60 0.32 -10.63
C LEU A 369 13.24 -0.29 -11.99
N ARG A 370 12.70 -1.51 -11.96
CA ARG A 370 12.37 -2.29 -13.17
C ARG A 370 11.23 -1.67 -13.98
N ASN A 371 10.17 -1.25 -13.30
CA ASN A 371 8.90 -0.83 -13.92
C ASN A 371 8.55 0.65 -13.62
N TYR A 372 9.56 1.48 -13.33
CA TYR A 372 9.34 2.89 -13.00
C TYR A 372 8.54 3.64 -14.07
N ALA A 373 8.88 3.43 -15.34
CA ALA A 373 8.23 4.11 -16.45
C ALA A 373 6.75 3.71 -16.59
N PHE A 374 6.43 2.43 -16.41
CA PHE A 374 5.06 1.91 -16.40
C PHE A 374 4.21 2.57 -15.30
N PHE A 375 4.67 2.56 -14.05
CA PHE A 375 3.89 3.10 -12.92
C PHE A 375 3.79 4.63 -12.87
N ASN A 376 4.70 5.32 -13.57
CA ASN A 376 4.66 6.76 -13.76
C ASN A 376 4.09 7.16 -15.13
N GLY A 377 3.52 6.22 -15.89
CA GLY A 377 2.90 6.48 -17.20
C GLY A 377 3.81 7.16 -18.22
N ALA A 378 5.12 6.95 -18.10
CA ALA A 378 6.14 7.34 -19.07
C ALA A 378 6.23 6.34 -20.23
N ASP A 379 5.78 5.09 -20.01
CA ASP A 379 5.59 4.14 -21.08
C ASP A 379 4.34 4.49 -21.90
N SER A 380 4.47 4.51 -23.21
CA SER A 380 3.33 4.42 -24.12
C SER A 380 2.85 2.97 -24.12
N VAL A 381 1.72 2.70 -23.45
CA VAL A 381 1.05 1.40 -23.59
C VAL A 381 0.48 1.36 -25.01
N GLY A 382 1.16 0.64 -25.91
CA GLY A 382 0.70 0.19 -27.23
C GLY A 382 -0.04 1.20 -28.11
N LEU A 383 0.60 1.64 -29.21
CA LEU A 383 -0.13 2.01 -30.43
C LEU A 383 -0.83 0.79 -31.03
#